data_AF-A0A914LGU1-F1
#
_entry.id   AF-A0A914LGU1-F1
#
_cell.length_a   1.000
_cell.length_b   1.000
_cell.length_c   1.000
_cell.angle_alpha   90.00
_cell.angle_beta   90.00
_cell.angle_gamma   90.00
#
_symmetry.space_group_name_H-M   'P 1'
#
loop_
_entity.id
_entity.type
_entity.pdbx_description
1 polymer ?
#
loop_
_entity_poly.entity_id
_entity_poly.type
_entity_poly.pdbx_seq_one_letter_code
_entity_poly.pdbx_strand_id
1 'polypeptide(L)'
;MSFSRGPHTFQVSTNLFELNRQRLVTELLKNFDQNIKGNYVLLEGGCENTRYNTDADEIAFRQVKIVFSSVPVPLTHEGMVTFSYLL
;
A
#
# COMPACT_ATOMS: atom_id res chain seq x y z
N MET A 1 -5.76 -1.43 15.12
CA MET A 1 -4.32 -1.65 15.33
C MET A 1 -3.57 -0.35 15.02
N SER A 2 -2.34 -0.16 15.51
CA SER A 2 -1.54 1.05 15.20
C SER A 2 -0.07 0.69 15.02
N PHE A 3 0.62 1.39 14.11
CA PHE A 3 2.07 1.30 13.93
C PHE A 3 2.76 2.29 14.85
N SER A 4 3.77 1.82 15.59
CA SER A 4 4.62 2.63 16.48
C SER A 4 6.01 2.02 16.53
N ARG A 5 7.04 2.84 16.72
CA ARG A 5 8.45 2.41 16.87
C ARG A 5 8.95 2.48 18.32
N GLY A 6 8.08 2.78 19.28
CA GLY A 6 8.41 2.83 20.70
C GLY A 6 7.37 3.59 21.53
N PRO A 7 7.61 3.73 22.85
CA PRO A 7 6.64 4.34 23.78
C PRO A 7 6.38 5.82 23.51
N HIS A 8 7.38 6.53 22.99
CA HIS A 8 7.33 7.99 22.74
C HIS A 8 7.23 8.35 21.26
N THR A 9 7.01 7.37 20.38
CA THR A 9 6.83 7.64 18.95
C THR A 9 5.37 7.81 18.59
N PHE A 10 5.09 8.63 17.58
CA PHE A 10 3.73 8.86 17.11
C PHE A 10 3.08 7.54 16.65
N GLN A 11 1.89 7.27 17.18
CA GLN A 11 1.14 6.07 16.83
C GLN A 11 0.28 6.32 15.60
N VAL A 12 0.58 5.62 14.51
CA VAL A 12 -0.17 5.72 13.26
C VAL A 12 -1.28 4.66 13.26
N SER A 13 -2.53 5.10 13.32
CA SER A 13 -3.69 4.20 13.29
C SER A 13 -3.85 3.52 11.93
N THR A 14 -4.24 2.24 11.91
CA THR A 14 -4.58 1.52 10.68
C THR A 14 -5.76 2.12 9.93
N ASN A 15 -6.62 2.88 10.63
CA ASN A 15 -7.80 3.53 10.05
C ASN A 15 -7.42 4.59 9.01
N LEU A 16 -6.21 5.15 9.08
CA LEU A 16 -5.70 6.08 8.09
C LEU A 16 -5.67 5.44 6.69
N PHE A 17 -5.17 4.22 6.59
CA PHE A 17 -5.05 3.50 5.32
C PHE A 17 -6.43 3.08 4.79
N GLU A 18 -7.35 2.69 5.67
CA GLU A 18 -8.73 2.39 5.29
C GLU A 18 -9.45 3.59 4.71
N LEU A 19 -9.33 4.76 5.36
CA LEU A 19 -9.91 6.00 4.86
C LEU A 19 -9.33 6.39 3.50
N ASN A 20 -8.03 6.18 3.28
CA ASN A 20 -7.40 6.45 1.99
C ASN A 20 -7.95 5.54 0.89
N ARG A 21 -8.15 4.25 1.16
CA ARG A 21 -8.75 3.31 0.21
C ARG A 21 -10.21 3.68 -0.11
N GLN A 22 -10.99 4.07 0.90
CA GLN A 22 -12.37 4.55 0.69
C GLN A 22 -12.42 5.79 -0.19
N ARG A 23 -11.53 6.77 0.04
CA ARG A 23 -11.42 7.98 -0.79
C ARG A 23 -11.04 7.64 -2.23
N LEU A 24 -10.08 6.75 -2.42
CA LEU A 24 -9.67 6.30 -3.75
C LEU A 24 -10.85 5.65 -4.49
N VAL A 25 -11.55 4.71 -3.86
CA VAL A 25 -12.72 4.05 -4.44
C VAL A 25 -13.81 5.06 -4.79
N THR A 26 -14.09 6.02 -3.89
CA THR A 26 -15.12 7.05 -4.12
C THR A 26 -14.81 7.90 -5.35
N GLU A 27 -13.55 8.30 -5.54
CA GLU A 27 -13.14 9.07 -6.72
C GLU A 27 -13.10 8.22 -7.99
N LEU A 28 -12.73 6.94 -7.90
CA LEU A 28 -12.80 6.03 -9.04
C LEU A 28 -14.26 5.84 -9.48
N LEU A 29 -15.19 5.59 -8.57
CA LEU A 29 -16.62 5.40 -8.90
C LEU A 29 -17.26 6.60 -9.62
N LYS A 30 -16.74 7.82 -9.45
CA LYS A 30 -17.21 9.00 -10.23
C LYS A 30 -16.83 8.93 -11.71
N ASN A 31 -15.73 8.27 -12.02
CA ASN A 31 -15.15 8.21 -13.36
C ASN A 31 -15.44 6.88 -14.08
N PHE A 32 -15.88 5.86 -13.36
CA PHE A 32 -16.21 4.54 -13.91
C PHE A 32 -17.71 4.40 -14.17
N ASP A 33 -18.06 3.66 -15.22
CA ASP A 33 -19.45 3.33 -15.53
C ASP A 33 -20.01 2.40 -14.44
N GLN A 34 -21.09 2.83 -13.79
CA GLN A 34 -21.71 2.14 -12.65
C GLN A 34 -22.26 0.75 -13.01
N ASN A 35 -22.33 0.43 -14.30
CA ASN A 35 -22.78 -0.87 -14.79
C ASN A 35 -21.70 -1.95 -14.78
N ILE A 36 -20.43 -1.60 -14.57
CA ILE A 36 -19.33 -2.57 -14.54
C ILE A 36 -19.15 -3.08 -13.11
N LYS A 37 -19.64 -4.29 -12.85
CA LYS A 37 -19.49 -4.97 -11.55
C LYS A 37 -18.17 -5.74 -11.49
N GLY A 38 -17.59 -5.81 -10.29
CA GLY A 38 -16.40 -6.65 -10.05
C GLY A 38 -15.11 -6.05 -10.58
N ASN A 39 -14.95 -4.72 -10.46
CA ASN A 39 -13.69 -4.06 -10.77
C ASN A 39 -12.70 -4.23 -9.62
N TYR A 40 -11.42 -4.41 -9.95
CA TYR A 40 -10.35 -4.62 -8.97
C TYR A 40 -9.26 -3.57 -9.17
N VAL A 41 -8.66 -3.10 -8.07
CA VAL A 41 -7.50 -2.22 -8.10
C VAL A 41 -6.27 -3.05 -7.73
N LEU A 42 -5.44 -3.33 -8.74
CA LEU A 42 -4.16 -4.01 -8.54
C LEU A 42 -3.05 -2.99 -8.35
N LEU A 43 -2.32 -3.07 -7.23
CA LEU A 43 -1.16 -2.25 -6.96
C LEU A 43 0.07 -3.14 -6.78
N GLU A 44 1.16 -2.80 -7.45
CA GLU A 44 2.43 -3.48 -7.30
C GLU A 44 3.24 -2.86 -6.15
N GLY A 45 3.72 -3.71 -5.24
CA GLY A 45 4.59 -3.29 -4.13
C GLY A 45 5.97 -2.87 -4.63
N GLY A 46 6.75 -2.25 -3.75
CA GLY A 46 8.18 -2.07 -4.00
C GLY A 46 8.91 -3.40 -3.93
N CYS A 47 10.01 -3.51 -4.65
CA CYS A 47 10.96 -4.61 -4.55
C CYS A 47 12.26 -4.12 -3.90
N GLU A 48 12.94 -5.01 -3.19
CA GLU A 48 14.30 -4.77 -2.73
C GLU A 48 15.25 -4.65 -3.93
N ASN A 49 16.24 -3.77 -3.81
CA ASN A 49 17.23 -3.56 -4.85
C ASN A 49 18.62 -3.74 -4.23
N THR A 50 19.45 -4.55 -4.88
CA THR A 50 20.85 -4.66 -4.52
C THR A 50 21.65 -3.51 -5.13
N ARG A 51 22.86 -3.28 -4.59
CA ARG A 51 23.72 -2.21 -5.08
C ARG A 51 24.41 -2.64 -6.39
N TYR A 52 24.02 -2.00 -7.50
CA TYR A 52 24.57 -2.30 -8.84
C TYR A 52 24.44 -3.80 -9.20
N ASN A 53 25.57 -4.46 -9.44
CA ASN A 53 25.70 -5.88 -9.73
C ASN A 53 26.31 -6.66 -8.55
N THR A 54 26.37 -6.05 -7.37
CA THR A 54 26.80 -6.72 -6.14
C THR A 54 25.59 -7.34 -5.44
N ASP A 55 25.84 -8.39 -4.67
CA ASP A 55 24.89 -9.01 -3.74
C ASP A 55 24.77 -8.24 -2.42
N ALA A 56 25.28 -7.00 -2.36
CA ALA A 56 25.25 -6.18 -1.16
C ALA A 56 23.88 -5.48 -1.00
N ASP A 57 23.19 -5.84 0.08
CA ASP A 57 21.91 -5.25 0.53
C ASP A 57 22.12 -3.91 1.26
N GLU A 58 22.87 -2.99 0.65
CA GLU A 58 23.17 -1.68 1.25
C GLU A 58 22.03 -0.66 1.07
N ILE A 59 21.07 -0.94 0.19
CA ILE A 59 19.95 -0.03 -0.08
C ILE A 59 18.77 -0.44 0.80
N ALA A 60 18.49 0.36 1.83
CA ALA A 60 17.35 0.12 2.71
C ALA A 60 16.04 0.14 1.92
N PHE A 61 15.26 -0.95 2.06
CA PHE A 61 13.95 -1.03 1.45
C PHE A 61 13.04 0.11 1.91
N ARG A 62 12.36 0.74 0.95
CA ARG A 62 11.35 1.75 1.22
C ARG A 62 10.17 1.56 0.27
N GLN A 63 9.01 1.36 0.86
CA GLN A 63 7.79 1.09 0.09
C GLN A 63 7.40 2.25 -0.83
N VAL A 64 6.87 1.91 -2.02
CA VAL A 64 6.37 2.88 -3.00
C VAL A 64 5.22 3.70 -2.41
N LYS A 65 5.24 5.02 -2.64
CA LYS A 65 4.33 6.00 -2.01
C LYS A 65 2.84 5.65 -2.15
N ILE A 66 2.42 5.17 -3.33
CA ILE A 66 1.02 4.84 -3.60
C ILE A 66 0.58 3.64 -2.74
N VAL A 67 1.36 2.56 -2.74
CA VAL A 67 1.08 1.38 -1.92
C VAL A 67 1.19 1.70 -0.43
N PHE A 68 2.19 2.49 -0.05
CA PHE A 68 2.39 2.93 1.33
C PHE A 68 1.17 3.70 1.87
N SER A 69 0.52 4.54 1.05
CA SER A 69 -0.66 5.29 1.47
C SER A 69 -1.91 4.40 1.66
N SER A 70 -1.95 3.25 0.99
CA SER A 70 -3.11 2.37 0.94
C SER A 70 -3.05 1.22 1.94
N VAL A 71 -1.86 0.85 2.43
CA VAL A 71 -1.65 -0.40 3.20
C VAL A 71 -0.80 -0.14 4.43
N PRO A 72 -1.19 -0.67 5.62
CA PRO A 72 -0.32 -0.65 6.78
C PRO A 72 0.87 -1.61 6.56
N VAL A 73 2.07 -1.06 6.39
CA VAL A 73 3.30 -1.80 6.07
C VAL A 73 3.99 -2.20 7.37
N PRO A 74 3.85 -3.48 7.77
CA PRO A 74 5.07 -4.27 7.87
C PRO A 74 4.99 -5.61 7.10
N LEU A 75 3.98 -5.82 6.25
CA LEU A 75 3.63 -7.15 5.71
C LEU A 75 4.02 -7.45 4.25
N THR A 76 4.78 -6.60 3.57
CA THR A 76 5.09 -6.80 2.15
C THR A 76 6.59 -6.77 1.94
N HIS A 77 7.28 -7.87 2.29
CA HIS A 77 8.67 -8.05 1.88
C HIS A 77 8.78 -8.53 0.43
N GLU A 78 7.82 -9.30 -0.08
CA GLU A 78 7.75 -9.65 -1.50
C GLU A 78 6.31 -9.96 -1.89
N GLY A 79 5.83 -9.40 -3.01
CA GLY A 79 4.56 -9.80 -3.61
C GLY A 79 3.66 -8.63 -4.03
N MET A 80 3.02 -8.81 -5.20
CA MET A 80 1.92 -7.96 -5.66
C MET A 80 0.82 -7.91 -4.60
N VAL A 81 0.35 -6.70 -4.26
CA VAL A 81 -0.73 -6.55 -3.29
C VAL A 81 -2.03 -6.33 -4.06
N THR A 82 -2.76 -7.41 -4.24
CA THR A 82 -4.06 -7.37 -4.92
C THR A 82 -5.13 -6.91 -3.93
N PHE A 83 -5.70 -5.72 -4.15
CA PHE A 83 -6.85 -5.26 -3.37
C PHE A 83 -8.14 -5.60 -4.10
N SER A 84 -8.86 -6.57 -3.55
CA SER A 84 -10.24 -6.86 -3.94
C SER A 84 -11.18 -5.93 -3.21
N TYR A 85 -11.54 -4.83 -3.84
CA TYR A 85 -12.76 -4.11 -3.48
C TYR A 85 -13.83 -4.53 -4.49
N LEU A 86 -14.96 -5.06 -4.01
CA LEU A 86 -16.19 -5.05 -4.79
C LEU A 86 -16.57 -3.58 -4.98
N LEU A 87 -16.15 -3.00 -6.10
CA LEU A 87 -16.67 -1.74 -6.63
C LEU A 87 -18.13 -1.93 -7.06
#